data_AF-A0A5P9CUL8-F1
#
_entry.id   AF-A0A5P9CUL8-F1
#
_cell.length_a   1.000
_cell.length_b   1.000
_cell.length_c   1.000
_cell.angle_alpha   90.00
_cell.angle_beta   90.00
_cell.angle_gamma   90.00
#
_symmetry.space_group_name_H-M   'P 1'
#
loop_
_entity.id
_entity.type
_entity.pdbx_description
1 polymer ?
#
loop_
_entity_poly.entity_id
_entity_poly.type
_entity_poly.pdbx_seq_one_letter_code
_entity_poly.pdbx_strand_id
1 'polypeptide(L)'
;MDQYEFEKYLENQPKISGTEPVGRFVKNAFGVEEKLVLPDAYWRYVDWLVEAEAVEIERYIVDCDNERGERTLSENLMDWLYFDMTERKKAFHPLPSWLEFI
;
A
#
# COMPACT_ATOMS: atom_id res chain seq x y z
N MET A 1 26.18 0.47 23.28
CA MET A 1 24.91 1.15 23.02
C MET A 1 23.88 0.45 23.87
N ASP A 2 23.29 1.16 24.83
CA ASP A 2 22.20 0.60 25.63
C ASP A 2 20.87 0.76 24.86
N GLN A 3 19.80 0.17 25.39
CA GLN A 3 18.48 0.18 24.75
C GLN A 3 17.95 1.60 24.52
N TYR A 4 18.23 2.52 25.45
CA TYR A 4 17.79 3.92 25.36
C TYR A 4 18.54 4.67 24.25
N GLU A 5 19.85 4.47 24.14
CA GLU A 5 20.67 5.01 23.06
C GLU A 5 20.27 4.44 21.69
N PHE A 6 19.86 3.18 21.63
CA PHE A 6 19.39 2.53 20.40
C PHE A 6 18.03 3.07 19.93
N GLU A 7 17.05 3.20 20.84
CA GLU A 7 15.73 3.78 20.54
C GLU A 7 15.84 5.23 20.05
N LYS A 8 16.66 6.04 20.73
CA LYS A 8 16.92 7.43 20.34
C LYS A 8 17.68 7.53 19.01
N TYR A 9 18.55 6.58 18.70
CA TYR A 9 19.23 6.51 17.39
C TYR A 9 18.22 6.24 16.27
N LEU A 10 17.27 5.33 16.49
CA LEU A 10 16.20 5.03 15.52
C LEU A 10 15.24 6.22 15.33
N GLU A 11 14.89 6.91 16.41
CA GLU A 11 13.98 8.07 16.37
C GLU A 11 14.58 9.27 15.63
N ASN A 12 15.92 9.39 15.60
CA ASN A 12 16.66 10.43 14.89
C ASN A 12 17.07 10.04 13.46
N GLN A 13 16.76 8.81 13.01
CA GLN A 13 16.93 8.50 11.58
C GLN A 13 15.94 9.32 10.77
N PRO A 14 16.34 9.82 9.58
CA PRO A 14 15.36 10.34 8.64
C PRO A 14 14.35 9.22 8.38
N LYS A 15 13.10 9.44 8.78
CA LYS A 15 12.02 8.51 8.47
C LYS A 15 12.00 8.37 6.95
N ILE A 16 12.19 7.15 6.46
CA ILE A 16 12.11 6.88 5.03
C ILE A 16 10.65 7.20 4.65
N SER A 17 10.47 8.34 3.99
CA SER A 17 9.15 8.79 3.53
C SER A 17 8.50 7.65 2.76
N GLY A 18 7.32 7.20 3.20
CA GLY A 18 6.58 6.12 2.56
C GLY A 18 6.60 4.76 3.28
N THR A 19 7.43 4.56 4.32
CA THR A 19 7.45 3.29 5.09
C THR A 19 6.58 3.31 6.34
N GLU A 20 6.02 4.48 6.70
CA GLU A 20 5.15 4.59 7.87
C GLU A 20 3.84 3.82 7.64
N PRO A 21 3.45 2.91 8.55
CA PRO A 21 2.19 2.19 8.43
C PRO A 21 1.02 3.15 8.68
N VAL A 22 0.19 3.35 7.66
CA VAL A 22 -1.02 4.17 7.71
C VAL A 22 -2.23 3.24 7.65
N GLY A 23 -3.18 3.48 8.56
CA GLY A 23 -4.43 2.73 8.62
C GLY A 23 -5.56 3.46 7.92
N ARG A 24 -6.24 2.82 6.96
CA ARG A 24 -7.49 3.33 6.36
C ARG A 24 -8.62 2.31 6.50
N PHE A 25 -9.84 2.78 6.69
CA PHE A 25 -11.03 1.92 6.72
C PHE A 25 -11.57 1.76 5.30
N VAL A 26 -11.84 0.51 4.92
CA VAL A 26 -12.40 0.17 3.60
C VAL A 26 -13.48 -0.89 3.77
N LYS A 27 -14.38 -1.01 2.79
CA LYS A 27 -15.36 -2.10 2.76
C LYS A 27 -14.76 -3.31 2.07
N ASN A 28 -14.79 -4.45 2.74
CA ASN A 28 -14.35 -5.73 2.16
C ASN A 28 -15.44 -6.35 1.27
N ALA A 29 -15.19 -7.53 0.68
CA ALA A 29 -16.12 -8.19 -0.24
C ALA A 29 -17.47 -8.56 0.41
N PHE A 30 -17.52 -8.68 1.74
CA PHE A 30 -18.74 -8.94 2.50
C PHE A 30 -19.49 -7.66 2.89
N GLY A 31 -19.01 -6.50 2.45
CA GLY A 31 -19.59 -5.19 2.80
C GLY A 31 -19.30 -4.75 4.23
N VAL A 32 -18.37 -5.41 4.93
CA VAL A 32 -17.96 -5.06 6.29
C VAL A 32 -16.80 -4.07 6.23
N GLU A 33 -16.86 -3.03 7.07
CA GLU A 33 -15.74 -2.10 7.23
C GLU A 33 -14.58 -2.78 7.97
N GLU A 34 -13.43 -2.83 7.31
CA GLU A 34 -12.19 -3.41 7.81
C GLU A 34 -11.09 -2.34 7.78
N LYS A 35 -10.25 -2.33 8.82
CA LYS A 35 -9.09 -1.42 8.87
C LYS A 35 -7.91 -2.08 8.18
N LEU A 36 -7.46 -1.52 7.06
CA LEU A 36 -6.26 -1.95 6.36
C LEU A 36 -5.08 -1.11 6.80
N VAL A 37 -3.93 -1.74 7.00
CA VAL A 37 -2.69 -1.07 7.40
C VAL A 37 -1.65 -1.36 6.33
N LEU A 38 -1.29 -0.31 5.58
CA LEU A 38 -0.28 -0.36 4.53
C LEU A 38 0.75 0.75 4.76
N PRO A 39 1.99 0.61 4.28
CA PRO A 39 2.92 1.72 4.22
C PRO A 39 2.33 2.89 3.40
N ASP A 40 2.62 4.12 3.81
CA ASP A 40 2.12 5.34 3.17
C ASP A 40 2.35 5.37 1.64
N ALA A 41 3.46 4.82 1.16
CA ALA A 41 3.74 4.75 -0.29
C ALA A 41 2.67 3.96 -1.07
N TYR A 42 2.15 2.86 -0.49
CA TYR A 42 1.09 2.08 -1.12
C TYR A 42 -0.24 2.83 -1.14
N TRP A 43 -0.54 3.60 -0.09
CA TRP A 43 -1.73 4.45 -0.08
C TRP A 43 -1.64 5.58 -1.08
N ARG A 44 -0.47 6.23 -1.19
CA ARG A 44 -0.23 7.23 -2.24
C ARG A 44 -0.37 6.64 -3.63
N TYR A 45 0.00 5.37 -3.80
CA TYR A 45 -0.19 4.66 -5.07
C TYR A 45 -1.66 4.39 -5.36
N VAL A 46 -2.41 3.95 -4.35
CA VAL A 46 -3.87 3.81 -4.42
C VAL A 46 -4.54 5.13 -4.82
N ASP A 47 -4.18 6.23 -4.15
CA ASP A 47 -4.72 7.56 -4.46
C ASP A 47 -4.39 7.96 -5.91
N TRP A 48 -3.18 7.68 -6.37
CA TRP A 48 -2.79 7.90 -7.77
C TRP A 48 -3.60 7.06 -8.76
N LEU A 49 -3.88 5.78 -8.47
CA LEU A 49 -4.71 4.93 -9.33
C LEU A 49 -6.15 5.47 -9.44
N VAL A 50 -6.72 5.97 -8.35
CA VAL A 50 -8.06 6.58 -8.36
C VAL A 50 -8.07 7.86 -9.18
N GLU A 51 -7.08 8.73 -8.99
CA GLU A 51 -7.03 10.04 -9.64
C GLU A 51 -6.62 9.98 -11.12
N ALA A 52 -5.58 9.21 -11.44
CA ALA A 52 -4.97 9.20 -12.78
C ALA A 52 -5.60 8.16 -13.71
N GLU A 53 -6.03 7.02 -13.17
CA GLU A 53 -6.51 5.87 -13.95
C GLU A 53 -8.01 5.65 -13.78
N ALA A 54 -8.70 6.50 -13.01
CA ALA A 54 -10.12 6.42 -12.70
C ALA A 54 -10.53 5.03 -12.17
N VAL A 55 -9.64 4.39 -11.40
CA VAL A 55 -9.89 3.07 -10.82
C VAL A 55 -10.93 3.20 -9.71
N GLU A 56 -11.98 2.38 -9.80
CA GLU A 56 -12.93 2.19 -8.69
C GLU A 56 -12.26 1.35 -7.60
N ILE A 57 -11.60 2.02 -6.65
CA ILE A 57 -10.79 1.35 -5.62
C ILE A 57 -11.61 0.40 -4.76
N GLU A 58 -12.88 0.71 -4.51
CA GLU A 58 -13.79 -0.18 -3.78
C GLU A 58 -13.94 -1.51 -4.51
N ARG A 59 -14.09 -1.49 -5.83
CA ARG A 59 -14.18 -2.71 -6.63
C ARG A 59 -12.84 -3.46 -6.65
N TYR A 60 -11.74 -2.73 -6.79
CA TYR A 60 -10.39 -3.32 -6.73
C TYR A 60 -10.13 -4.04 -5.40
N ILE A 61 -10.55 -3.43 -4.28
CA ILE A 61 -10.44 -4.03 -2.94
C ILE A 61 -11.33 -5.27 -2.82
N VAL A 62 -12.55 -5.24 -3.36
CA VAL A 62 -13.45 -6.42 -3.37
C VAL A 62 -12.84 -7.57 -4.17
N ASP A 63 -12.31 -7.29 -5.36
CA ASP A 63 -11.65 -8.29 -6.20
C ASP A 63 -10.41 -8.87 -5.50
N CYS A 64 -9.61 -8.01 -4.86
CA CYS A 64 -8.47 -8.41 -4.04
C CYS A 64 -8.92 -9.28 -2.84
N ASP A 65 -9.97 -8.91 -2.13
CA ASP A 65 -10.47 -9.66 -0.96
C ASP A 65 -11.00 -11.05 -1.34
N ASN A 66 -11.57 -11.20 -2.54
CA ASN A 66 -12.02 -12.50 -3.06
C ASN A 66 -10.86 -13.46 -3.36
N GLU A 67 -9.66 -12.94 -3.64
CA GLU A 67 -8.48 -13.74 -4.02
C GLU A 67 -7.44 -13.91 -2.88
N ARG A 68 -7.70 -13.37 -1.68
CA ARG A 68 -6.70 -13.35 -0.61
C ARG A 68 -6.36 -14.71 -0.01
N GLY A 69 -7.25 -15.69 -0.12
CA GLY A 69 -7.12 -16.99 0.55
C GLY A 69 -7.13 -16.84 2.07
N GLU A 70 -6.09 -17.33 2.74
CA GLU A 70 -5.95 -17.23 4.21
C GLU A 70 -5.23 -15.95 4.68
N ARG A 71 -4.75 -15.11 3.75
CA ARG A 71 -4.02 -13.88 4.07
C ARG A 71 -4.95 -12.79 4.60
N THR A 72 -4.41 -11.85 5.36
CA THR A 72 -5.15 -10.62 5.69
C THR A 72 -5.38 -9.79 4.42
N LEU A 73 -6.42 -8.97 4.42
CA LEU A 73 -6.70 -8.09 3.28
C LEU A 73 -5.57 -7.06 3.08
N SER A 74 -4.90 -6.64 4.16
CA SER A 74 -3.73 -5.75 4.08
C SER A 74 -2.56 -6.39 3.34
N GLU A 75 -2.21 -7.63 3.68
CA GLU A 75 -1.12 -8.37 3.01
C GLU A 75 -1.44 -8.61 1.54
N ASN A 76 -2.67 -9.06 1.24
CA ASN A 76 -3.03 -9.35 -0.14
C ASN A 76 -3.08 -8.08 -1.01
N LEU A 77 -3.60 -6.98 -0.47
CA LEU A 77 -3.63 -5.71 -1.18
C LEU A 77 -2.22 -5.17 -1.45
N MET A 78 -1.30 -5.34 -0.50
CA MET A 78 0.09 -4.94 -0.69
C MET A 78 0.74 -5.70 -1.86
N ASP A 79 0.55 -7.01 -1.92
CA ASP A 79 1.07 -7.86 -3.01
C ASP A 79 0.47 -7.47 -4.37
N TRP A 80 -0.84 -7.22 -4.40
CA TRP A 80 -1.55 -6.80 -5.61
C TRP A 80 -1.04 -5.47 -6.16
N LEU A 81 -0.89 -4.47 -5.29
CA LEU A 81 -0.36 -3.18 -5.68
C LEU A 81 1.10 -3.29 -6.15
N TYR A 82 1.92 -4.08 -5.46
CA TYR A 82 3.30 -4.34 -5.88
C TYR A 82 3.38 -5.01 -7.26
N PHE A 83 2.52 -6.00 -7.51
CA PHE A 83 2.43 -6.66 -8.79
C PHE A 83 1.99 -5.70 -9.90
N ASP A 84 0.93 -4.91 -9.68
CA ASP A 84 0.45 -3.91 -10.65
C ASP A 84 1.55 -2.90 -11.01
N MET A 85 2.25 -2.34 -10.02
CA MET A 85 3.35 -1.43 -10.27
C MET A 85 4.48 -2.08 -11.09
N THR A 86 4.80 -3.35 -10.80
CA THR A 86 5.84 -4.11 -11.51
C THR A 86 5.43 -4.39 -12.97
N GLU A 87 4.18 -4.79 -13.20
CA GLU A 87 3.67 -5.06 -14.56
C GLU A 87 3.56 -3.78 -15.38
N ARG A 88 3.12 -2.66 -14.78
CA ARG A 88 3.13 -1.34 -15.43
C ARG A 88 4.54 -0.94 -15.85
N LYS A 89 5.53 -1.14 -14.98
CA LYS A 89 6.94 -0.88 -15.31
C LYS A 89 7.41 -1.70 -16.51
N LYS A 90 7.11 -3.00 -16.54
CA LYS A 90 7.47 -3.90 -17.66
C LYS A 90 6.78 -3.51 -18.96
N ALA A 91 5.52 -3.08 -18.88
CA ALA A 91 4.71 -2.68 -20.03
C ALA A 91 4.96 -1.23 -20.49
N PHE A 92 5.85 -0.48 -19.83
CA PHE A 92 6.04 0.96 -20.04
C PHE A 92 4.76 1.79 -19.89
N HIS A 93 3.85 1.33 -19.03
CA HIS A 93 2.68 2.11 -18.66
C HIS A 93 3.05 3.25 -17.70
N PRO A 94 2.20 4.29 -17.61
CA PRO A 94 2.41 5.36 -16.64
C PRO A 94 2.55 4.84 -15.21
N LEU A 95 3.47 5.45 -14.49
CA LEU A 95 3.69 5.31 -13.06
C LEU A 95 3.77 6.72 -12.45
N PRO A 96 3.47 6.89 -11.16
CA PRO A 96 3.65 8.16 -10.48
C PRO A 96 5.11 8.59 -10.54
N SER A 97 5.38 9.88 -10.79
CA SER A 97 6.75 10.40 -10.90
C SER A 97 7.56 10.28 -9.61
N TRP A 98 6.89 10.16 -8.47
CA TRP A 98 7.50 9.97 -7.15
C TRP A 98 7.80 8.50 -6.82
N LEU A 99 7.33 7.55 -7.63
CA LEU A 99 7.57 6.13 -7.45
C LEU A 99 8.93 5.76 -8.08
N GLU A 100 10.00 6.11 -7.37
CA GLU A 100 11.38 5.91 -7.87
C GLU A 100 11.95 4.52 -7.56
N PHE A 101 11.26 3.71 -6.75
CA PHE A 101 11.80 2.45 -6.21
C PHE A 101 10.84 1.28 -6.40
N ILE A 102 11.02 0.58 -7.53
CA ILE A 102 10.77 -0.87 -7.66
C ILE A 102 11.86 -1.43 -8.56
#